data_AF-A0A9E5GHT5-F1
#
_entry.id   AF-A0A9E5GHT5-F1
#
_cell.length_a   1.000
_cell.length_b   1.000
_cell.length_c   1.000
_cell.angle_alpha   90.00
_cell.angle_beta   90.00
_cell.angle_gamma   90.00
#
_symmetry.space_group_name_H-M   'P 1'
#
loop_
_entity.id
_entity.type
_entity.pdbx_description
1 polymer ?
#
loop_
_entity_poly.entity_id
_entity_poly.type
_entity_poly.pdbx_seq_one_letter_code
_entity_poly.pdbx_strand_id
1 'polypeptide(L)'
;MADQREQKLAKLLVEHSVKLEKGEHVLINAVDIPTSMTEALVKAVYEVGSYPVVNIWNERIERAMVEGASKESLQLWADVDTYRMKQMDAFIGIRGPANVRELATIGEQSNLASTYYNIPVHMKTRLVNTKWVVLRYPTSVMAMQAGMGTLEFEDFYYSVCTDVDYKKMGEAMEEAKPYLQSVDKVHI
;
A
#
# COMPACT_ATOMS: atom_id res chain seq x y z
N MET A 1 6.96 -17.13 15.02
CA MET A 1 5.73 -17.74 14.47
C MET A 1 4.90 -16.59 13.95
N ALA A 2 4.58 -16.53 12.66
CA ALA A 2 3.82 -15.40 12.11
C ALA A 2 2.42 -15.35 12.73
N ASP A 3 1.96 -14.15 13.10
CA ASP A 3 0.64 -13.93 13.67
C ASP A 3 -0.43 -14.48 12.71
N GLN A 4 -1.41 -15.23 13.20
CA GLN A 4 -2.49 -15.77 12.36
C GLN A 4 -3.28 -14.64 11.68
N ARG A 5 -3.36 -13.46 12.31
CA ARG A 5 -4.01 -12.26 11.78
C ARG A 5 -3.27 -11.74 10.54
N GLU A 6 -1.94 -11.70 10.56
CA GLU A 6 -1.11 -11.35 9.40
C GLU A 6 -1.29 -12.34 8.25
N GLN A 7 -1.32 -13.64 8.54
CA GLN A 7 -1.52 -14.68 7.52
C GLN A 7 -2.88 -14.57 6.84
N LYS A 8 -3.94 -14.33 7.63
CA LYS A 8 -5.30 -14.13 7.12
C LYS A 8 -5.37 -12.88 6.25
N LEU A 9 -4.79 -11.77 6.72
CA LEU A 9 -4.71 -10.54 5.95
C LEU A 9 -3.93 -10.73 4.64
N ALA A 10 -2.78 -11.41 4.68
CA ALA A 10 -1.98 -11.68 3.49
C ALA A 10 -2.76 -12.45 2.42
N LYS A 11 -3.47 -13.52 2.81
CA LYS A 11 -4.35 -14.27 1.91
C LYS A 11 -5.45 -13.39 1.33
N LEU A 12 -6.13 -12.58 2.16
CA LEU A 12 -7.15 -11.66 1.69
C LEU A 12 -6.60 -10.69 0.63
N LEU A 13 -5.45 -10.08 0.88
CA LEU A 13 -4.86 -9.12 -0.05
C LEU A 13 -4.51 -9.77 -1.39
N VAL A 14 -3.93 -10.97 -1.37
CA VAL A 14 -3.51 -11.70 -2.57
C VAL A 14 -4.72 -12.25 -3.34
N GLU A 15 -5.61 -12.98 -2.68
CA GLU A 15 -6.69 -13.74 -3.32
C GLU A 15 -7.92 -12.87 -3.62
N HIS A 16 -8.23 -11.89 -2.77
CA HIS A 16 -9.41 -11.04 -2.91
C HIS A 16 -9.09 -9.65 -3.47
N SER A 17 -8.14 -8.93 -2.87
CA SER A 17 -7.93 -7.51 -3.22
C SER A 17 -7.26 -7.34 -4.57
N VAL A 18 -6.13 -8.02 -4.81
CA VAL A 18 -5.48 -7.99 -6.14
C VAL A 18 -5.92 -9.15 -7.04
N LYS A 19 -6.56 -10.20 -6.49
CA LYS A 19 -6.98 -11.40 -7.24
C LYS A 19 -5.85 -11.94 -8.11
N LEU A 20 -4.74 -12.23 -7.45
CA LEU A 20 -3.50 -12.64 -8.11
C LEU A 20 -3.70 -14.00 -8.79
N GLU A 21 -3.22 -14.11 -10.02
CA GLU A 21 -3.32 -15.31 -10.85
C GLU A 21 -1.96 -15.99 -10.97
N LYS A 22 -1.98 -17.32 -11.17
CA LYS A 22 -0.78 -18.14 -11.31
C LYS A 22 0.14 -17.58 -12.40
N GLY A 23 1.42 -17.42 -12.06
CA GLY A 23 2.45 -16.93 -12.96
C GLY A 23 2.59 -15.40 -13.03
N GLU A 24 1.69 -14.64 -12.40
CA GLU A 24 1.82 -13.18 -12.29
C GLU A 24 2.97 -12.77 -11.36
N HIS A 25 3.60 -11.64 -11.67
CA HIS A 25 4.61 -11.00 -10.82
C HIS A 25 3.97 -9.91 -9.98
N VAL A 26 4.29 -9.87 -8.69
CA VAL A 26 3.73 -8.89 -7.76
C VAL A 26 4.82 -8.17 -6.99
N LEU A 27 4.76 -6.84 -6.97
CA LEU A 27 5.61 -6.03 -6.12
C LEU A 27 4.96 -5.85 -4.73
N ILE A 28 5.61 -6.40 -3.71
CA ILE A 28 5.29 -6.14 -2.30
C ILE A 28 6.13 -4.96 -1.83
N ASN A 29 5.50 -3.81 -1.61
CA ASN A 29 6.14 -2.62 -1.10
C ASN A 29 5.84 -2.44 0.39
N ALA A 30 6.77 -2.92 1.22
CA ALA A 30 6.67 -2.95 2.68
C ALA A 30 7.40 -1.74 3.28
N VAL A 31 6.64 -0.77 3.78
CA VAL A 31 7.16 0.48 4.36
C VAL A 31 7.01 0.47 5.87
N ASP A 32 8.14 0.39 6.58
CA ASP A 32 8.16 0.45 8.05
C ASP A 32 7.21 -0.54 8.75
N ILE A 33 7.08 -1.75 8.20
CA ILE A 33 6.28 -2.83 8.80
C ILE A 33 7.17 -3.95 9.35
N PRO A 34 6.66 -4.79 10.25
CA PRO A 34 7.37 -5.99 10.68
C PRO A 34 7.69 -6.93 9.51
N THR A 35 8.84 -7.58 9.58
CA THR A 35 9.26 -8.61 8.61
C THR A 35 8.24 -9.75 8.53
N SER A 36 7.57 -10.09 9.64
CA SER A 36 6.56 -11.15 9.71
C SER A 36 5.39 -10.96 8.74
N MET A 37 4.86 -9.73 8.63
CA MET A 37 3.81 -9.40 7.67
C MET A 37 4.30 -9.55 6.23
N THR A 38 5.55 -9.16 5.96
CA THR A 38 6.16 -9.31 4.63
C THR A 38 6.36 -10.78 4.27
N GLU A 39 6.84 -11.60 5.21
CA GLU A 39 6.96 -13.05 5.05
C GLU A 39 5.60 -13.71 4.79
N ALA A 40 4.55 -13.28 5.50
CA ALA A 40 3.19 -13.76 5.30
C ALA A 40 2.67 -13.46 3.87
N LEU A 41 2.93 -12.26 3.35
CA LEU A 41 2.60 -11.92 1.96
C LEU A 41 3.36 -12.77 0.95
N VAL A 42 4.69 -12.88 1.12
CA VAL A 42 5.53 -13.70 0.22
C VAL A 42 5.00 -15.14 0.17
N LYS A 43 4.67 -15.71 1.33
CA LYS A 43 4.09 -17.05 1.42
C LYS A 43 2.76 -17.14 0.67
N ALA A 44 1.83 -16.21 0.92
CA ALA A 44 0.52 -16.21 0.26
C ALA A 44 0.62 -16.06 -1.26
N VAL A 45 1.56 -15.26 -1.76
CA VAL A 45 1.83 -15.12 -3.20
C VAL A 45 2.33 -16.43 -3.82
N TYR A 46 3.24 -17.14 -3.17
CA TYR A 46 3.70 -18.44 -3.68
C TYR A 46 2.62 -19.52 -3.57
N GLU A 47 1.74 -19.47 -2.57
CA GLU A 47 0.62 -20.42 -2.42
C GLU A 47 -0.35 -20.37 -3.62
N VAL A 48 -0.51 -19.22 -4.28
CA VAL A 48 -1.31 -19.09 -5.52
C VAL A 48 -0.50 -19.38 -6.81
N GLY A 49 0.79 -19.67 -6.68
CA GLY A 49 1.68 -19.97 -7.81
C GLY A 49 2.19 -18.75 -8.57
N SER A 50 2.27 -17.60 -7.91
CA SER A 50 2.73 -16.32 -8.46
C SER A 50 4.10 -15.95 -7.87
N TYR A 51 4.71 -14.86 -8.36
CA TYR A 51 6.11 -14.54 -8.08
C TYR A 51 6.26 -13.19 -7.35
N PRO A 52 6.65 -13.18 -6.07
CA PRO A 52 6.83 -11.95 -5.32
C PRO A 52 8.18 -11.30 -5.61
N VAL A 53 8.17 -9.98 -5.83
CA VAL A 53 9.33 -9.09 -5.73
C VAL A 53 9.11 -8.21 -4.51
N VAL A 54 10.08 -8.15 -3.60
CA VAL A 54 9.94 -7.42 -2.34
C VAL A 54 10.77 -6.14 -2.38
N ASN A 55 10.16 -5.04 -1.95
CA ASN A 55 10.80 -3.77 -1.67
C ASN A 55 10.60 -3.43 -0.20
N ILE A 56 11.67 -3.47 0.59
CA ILE A 56 11.67 -2.99 1.97
C ILE A 56 12.03 -1.51 1.94
N TRP A 57 11.18 -0.70 2.56
CA TRP A 57 11.30 0.75 2.55
C TRP A 57 11.25 1.31 3.96
N ASN A 58 11.96 2.40 4.17
CA ASN A 58 11.98 3.12 5.43
C ASN A 58 11.80 4.61 5.17
N GLU A 59 10.81 5.23 5.81
CA GLU A 59 10.46 6.64 5.55
C GLU A 59 11.59 7.60 5.98
N ARG A 60 12.43 7.23 6.95
CA ARG A 60 13.59 8.07 7.34
C ARG A 60 14.70 8.03 6.29
N ILE A 61 14.91 6.89 5.64
CA ILE A 61 15.84 6.78 4.51
C ILE A 61 15.30 7.55 3.30
N GLU A 62 14.00 7.42 3.01
CA GLU A 62 13.34 8.24 1.98
C GLU A 62 13.51 9.73 2.26
N ARG A 63 13.25 10.18 3.50
CA ARG A 63 13.47 11.57 3.90
C ARG A 63 14.92 12.01 3.62
N ALA A 64 15.90 11.21 4.02
CA ALA A 64 17.31 11.54 3.81
C ALA A 64 17.67 11.66 2.32
N MET A 65 17.10 10.81 1.46
CA MET A 65 17.27 10.92 0.00
C MET A 65 16.59 12.16 -0.57
N VAL A 66 15.39 12.48 -0.10
CA VAL A 66 14.60 13.63 -0.58
C VAL A 66 15.18 14.96 -0.12
N GLU A 67 15.68 15.06 1.12
CA GLU A 67 16.16 16.31 1.73
C GLU A 67 17.31 16.97 0.95
N GLY A 68 18.19 16.16 0.35
CA GLY A 68 19.30 16.63 -0.50
C GLY A 68 19.08 16.40 -2.00
N ALA A 69 17.87 16.07 -2.43
CA ALA A 69 17.61 15.64 -3.80
C ALA A 69 17.76 16.77 -4.82
N SER A 70 18.32 16.45 -5.98
CA SER A 70 18.18 17.24 -7.19
C SER A 70 17.11 16.63 -8.10
N LYS A 71 16.71 17.36 -9.14
CA LYS A 71 15.84 16.81 -10.18
C LYS A 71 16.45 15.54 -10.80
N GLU A 72 17.74 15.59 -11.12
CA GLU A 72 18.47 14.51 -11.77
C GLU A 72 18.53 13.26 -10.88
N SER A 73 18.76 13.41 -9.57
CA SER A 73 18.74 12.27 -8.64
C SER A 73 17.35 11.64 -8.51
N LEU A 74 16.30 12.46 -8.48
CA LEU A 74 14.91 11.98 -8.43
C LEU A 74 14.48 11.29 -9.72
N GLN A 75 14.91 11.80 -10.88
CA GLN A 75 14.62 11.18 -12.16
C GLN A 75 15.31 9.82 -12.30
N LEU A 76 16.58 9.71 -11.90
CA LEU A 76 17.26 8.41 -11.88
C LEU A 76 16.53 7.41 -10.98
N TRP A 77 16.12 7.83 -9.79
CA TRP A 77 15.32 6.99 -8.89
C TRP A 77 14.00 6.56 -9.53
N ALA A 78 13.30 7.52 -10.16
CA ALA A 78 12.05 7.26 -10.85
C ALA A 78 12.23 6.27 -12.01
N ASP A 79 13.32 6.35 -12.76
CA ASP A 79 13.61 5.46 -13.88
C ASP A 79 13.79 4.02 -13.43
N VAL A 80 14.56 3.79 -12.35
CA VAL A 80 14.78 2.47 -11.77
C VAL A 80 13.47 1.86 -11.27
N ASP A 81 12.69 2.62 -10.51
CA ASP A 81 11.45 2.11 -9.94
C ASP A 81 10.33 1.98 -10.98
N THR A 82 10.32 2.84 -12.00
CA THR A 82 9.43 2.70 -13.16
C THR A 82 9.76 1.43 -13.96
N TYR A 83 11.05 1.14 -14.18
CA TYR A 83 11.46 -0.09 -14.85
C TYR A 83 10.95 -1.31 -14.09
N ARG A 84 11.21 -1.36 -12.78
CA ARG A 84 10.72 -2.45 -11.91
C ARG A 84 9.20 -2.58 -11.96
N MET A 85 8.48 -1.46 -11.80
CA MET A 85 7.01 -1.45 -11.79
C MET A 85 6.40 -1.97 -13.11
N LYS A 86 7.04 -1.68 -14.25
CA LYS A 86 6.58 -2.17 -15.57
C LYS A 86 6.71 -3.67 -15.77
N GLN A 87 7.51 -4.35 -14.95
CA GLN A 87 7.64 -5.81 -15.01
C GLN A 87 6.57 -6.53 -14.17
N MET A 88 5.76 -5.79 -13.41
CA MET A 88 4.82 -6.35 -12.44
C MET A 88 3.40 -6.33 -12.98
N ASP A 89 2.65 -7.38 -12.69
CA ASP A 89 1.22 -7.48 -12.97
C ASP A 89 0.39 -6.91 -11.81
N ALA A 90 0.92 -6.99 -10.58
CA ALA A 90 0.25 -6.52 -9.37
C ALA A 90 1.16 -5.73 -8.41
N PHE A 91 0.54 -4.94 -7.54
CA PHE A 91 1.19 -4.16 -6.49
C PHE A 91 0.45 -4.28 -5.15
N ILE A 92 1.16 -4.68 -4.10
CA ILE A 92 0.66 -4.69 -2.72
C ILE A 92 1.51 -3.72 -1.90
N GLY A 93 0.93 -2.59 -1.49
CA GLY A 93 1.60 -1.60 -0.64
C GLY A 93 1.10 -1.64 0.79
N ILE A 94 1.97 -1.95 1.75
CA ILE A 94 1.64 -1.88 3.19
C ILE A 94 2.55 -0.87 3.86
N ARG A 95 1.97 0.05 4.63
CA ARG A 95 2.70 1.12 5.30
C ARG A 95 2.38 1.23 6.79
N GLY A 96 3.40 1.07 7.64
CA GLY A 96 3.32 1.27 9.09
C GLY A 96 4.18 2.43 9.57
N PRO A 97 3.95 3.67 9.09
CA PRO A 97 4.84 4.79 9.39
C PRO A 97 4.98 4.99 10.90
N ALA A 98 6.22 5.07 11.38
CA ALA A 98 6.51 5.44 12.76
C ALA A 98 6.16 6.92 13.04
N ASN A 99 6.12 7.75 12.00
CA ASN A 99 5.78 9.16 12.10
C ASN A 99 5.09 9.64 10.82
N VAL A 100 3.78 9.91 10.89
CA VAL A 100 2.99 10.39 9.75
C VAL A 100 3.40 11.78 9.23
N ARG A 101 4.34 12.46 9.92
CA ARG A 101 4.85 13.79 9.56
C ARG A 101 6.31 13.76 9.10
N GLU A 102 6.85 12.60 8.72
CA GLU A 102 8.28 12.46 8.44
C GLU A 102 8.80 13.46 7.38
N LEU A 103 8.01 13.78 6.35
CA LEU A 103 8.41 14.74 5.29
C LEU A 103 7.88 16.17 5.51
N ALA A 104 7.15 16.43 6.61
CA ALA A 104 6.37 17.66 6.77
C ALA A 104 7.23 18.95 6.86
N THR A 105 8.50 18.83 7.26
CA THR A 105 9.42 19.97 7.42
C THR A 105 10.28 20.26 6.18
N ILE A 106 10.17 19.46 5.11
CA ILE A 106 10.93 19.63 3.86
C ILE A 106 10.00 19.83 2.66
N GLY A 107 8.99 20.68 2.81
CA GLY A 107 7.88 20.83 1.85
C GLY A 107 8.31 21.09 0.41
N GLU A 108 9.33 21.94 0.18
CA GLU A 108 9.86 22.20 -1.16
C GLU A 108 10.44 20.93 -1.80
N GLN A 109 11.31 20.22 -1.07
CA GLN A 109 11.91 18.97 -1.56
C GLN A 109 10.89 17.84 -1.70
N SER A 110 9.91 17.77 -0.79
CA SER A 110 8.79 16.83 -0.88
C SER A 110 7.95 17.07 -2.15
N ASN A 111 7.70 18.33 -2.51
CA ASN A 111 7.02 18.68 -3.77
C ASN A 111 7.87 18.33 -5.00
N LEU A 112 9.20 18.51 -4.92
CA LEU A 112 10.13 18.13 -5.97
C LEU A 112 10.10 16.61 -6.19
N ALA A 113 10.22 15.82 -5.11
CA ALA A 113 10.11 14.36 -5.14
C ALA A 113 8.73 13.91 -5.63
N SER A 114 7.66 14.61 -5.26
CA SER A 114 6.32 14.35 -5.77
C SER A 114 6.28 14.48 -7.30
N THR A 115 6.85 15.56 -7.83
CA THR A 115 6.84 15.89 -9.27
C THR A 115 7.68 14.92 -10.08
N TYR A 116 8.90 14.62 -9.62
CA TYR A 116 9.89 13.89 -10.42
C TYR A 116 9.98 12.39 -10.10
N TYR A 117 9.43 11.93 -8.97
CA TYR A 117 9.41 10.52 -8.58
C TYR A 117 7.99 9.97 -8.38
N ASN A 118 7.18 10.53 -7.46
CA ASN A 118 5.88 9.92 -7.12
C ASN A 118 4.89 9.92 -8.29
N ILE A 119 4.79 11.04 -9.03
CA ILE A 119 3.88 11.12 -10.18
C ILE A 119 4.31 10.14 -11.29
N PRO A 120 5.57 10.11 -11.77
CA PRO A 120 6.01 9.14 -12.77
C PRO A 120 5.82 7.67 -12.35
N VAL A 121 6.27 7.31 -11.14
CA VAL A 121 6.29 5.91 -10.69
C VAL A 121 4.90 5.44 -10.27
N HIS A 122 4.22 6.18 -9.40
CA HIS A 122 2.98 5.70 -8.79
C HIS A 122 1.73 6.10 -9.56
N MET A 123 1.65 7.33 -10.08
CA MET A 123 0.43 7.82 -10.73
C MET A 123 0.37 7.42 -12.21
N LYS A 124 1.49 7.57 -12.93
CA LYS A 124 1.56 7.33 -14.38
C LYS A 124 1.94 5.90 -14.75
N THR A 125 2.51 5.12 -13.85
CA THR A 125 2.95 3.75 -14.13
C THR A 125 2.18 2.73 -13.29
N ARG A 126 2.32 2.75 -11.96
CA ARG A 126 1.67 1.75 -11.09
C ARG A 126 0.14 1.70 -11.24
N LEU A 127 -0.53 2.84 -11.06
CA LEU A 127 -2.01 2.90 -11.04
C LEU A 127 -2.67 2.40 -12.33
N VAL A 128 -2.01 2.64 -13.46
CA VAL A 128 -2.57 2.31 -14.79
C VAL A 128 -2.19 0.92 -15.27
N ASN A 129 -1.09 0.33 -14.77
CA ASN A 129 -0.54 -0.91 -15.30
C ASN A 129 -0.73 -2.13 -14.39
N THR A 130 -1.08 -1.94 -13.12
CA THR A 130 -1.10 -3.04 -12.14
C THR A 130 -2.47 -3.23 -11.50
N LYS A 131 -2.82 -4.48 -11.15
CA LYS A 131 -3.82 -4.76 -10.12
C LYS A 131 -3.23 -4.28 -8.78
N TRP A 132 -3.93 -3.47 -7.99
CA TRP A 132 -3.29 -2.88 -6.81
C TRP A 132 -4.16 -2.80 -5.57
N VAL A 133 -3.51 -2.95 -4.41
CA VAL A 133 -4.07 -2.65 -3.10
C VAL A 133 -3.04 -1.88 -2.28
N VAL A 134 -3.51 -0.89 -1.51
CA VAL A 134 -2.70 -0.17 -0.53
C VAL A 134 -3.42 -0.14 0.81
N LEU A 135 -2.69 -0.40 1.88
CA LEU A 135 -3.22 -0.40 3.23
C LEU A 135 -2.19 0.10 4.25
N ARG A 136 -2.69 0.42 5.44
CA ARG A 136 -1.84 0.68 6.60
C ARG A 136 -1.48 -0.61 7.32
N TYR A 137 -0.47 -0.58 8.17
CA TYR A 137 -0.20 -1.63 9.16
C TYR A 137 -0.57 -1.06 10.54
N PRO A 138 -1.19 -1.83 11.44
CA PRO A 138 -1.57 -1.32 12.75
C PRO A 138 -0.33 -1.02 13.58
N THR A 139 -0.14 0.25 13.95
CA THR A 139 0.98 0.68 14.80
C THR A 139 0.46 1.33 16.09
N SER A 140 1.31 1.39 17.11
CA SER A 140 1.01 2.12 18.35
C SER A 140 0.69 3.60 18.13
N VAL A 141 1.28 4.22 17.10
CA VAL A 141 0.97 5.61 16.72
C VAL A 141 -0.45 5.72 16.19
N MET A 142 -0.92 4.76 15.39
CA MET A 142 -2.30 4.75 14.92
C MET A 142 -3.28 4.45 16.07
N ALA A 143 -2.93 3.54 16.97
CA ALA A 143 -3.71 3.27 18.18
C ALA A 143 -3.88 4.55 19.02
N MET A 144 -2.79 5.30 19.24
CA MET A 144 -2.83 6.60 19.91
C MET A 144 -3.75 7.59 19.19
N GLN A 145 -3.66 7.71 17.86
CA GLN A 145 -4.52 8.59 17.06
C GLN A 145 -6.00 8.19 17.13
N ALA A 146 -6.29 6.90 17.27
CA ALA A 146 -7.63 6.37 17.47
C ALA A 146 -8.13 6.48 18.92
N GLY A 147 -7.29 6.92 19.87
CA GLY A 147 -7.63 6.96 21.29
C GLY A 147 -7.78 5.57 21.92
N MET A 148 -7.08 4.57 21.40
CA MET A 148 -7.20 3.17 21.80
C MET A 148 -5.88 2.63 22.36
N GLY A 149 -5.96 1.57 23.17
CA GLY A 149 -4.80 0.74 23.49
C GLY A 149 -4.32 -0.01 22.24
N THR A 150 -3.02 -0.36 22.19
CA THR A 150 -2.42 -0.97 21.00
C THR A 150 -3.06 -2.30 20.64
N LEU A 151 -3.30 -3.18 21.63
CA LEU A 151 -3.87 -4.50 21.39
C LEU A 151 -5.32 -4.39 20.91
N GLU A 152 -6.11 -3.53 21.54
CA GLU A 152 -7.50 -3.27 21.16
C GLU A 152 -7.59 -2.66 19.75
N PHE A 153 -6.64 -1.79 19.39
CA PHE A 153 -6.57 -1.22 18.05
C PHE A 153 -6.16 -2.26 17.01
N GLU A 154 -5.20 -3.14 17.31
CA GLU A 154 -4.82 -4.24 16.41
C GLU A 154 -6.01 -5.18 16.16
N ASP A 155 -6.71 -5.60 17.22
CA ASP A 155 -7.88 -6.48 17.09
C ASP A 155 -8.99 -5.81 16.27
N PHE A 156 -9.29 -4.54 16.57
CA PHE A 156 -10.20 -3.74 15.77
C PHE A 156 -9.76 -3.68 14.29
N TYR A 157 -8.50 -3.32 14.04
CA TYR A 157 -7.92 -3.21 12.70
C TYR A 157 -8.06 -4.50 11.91
N TYR A 158 -7.64 -5.64 12.46
CA TYR A 158 -7.70 -6.91 11.76
C TYR A 158 -9.14 -7.39 11.55
N SER A 159 -10.06 -7.08 12.47
CA SER A 159 -11.48 -7.41 12.28
C SER A 159 -12.10 -6.62 11.12
N VAL A 160 -11.89 -5.30 11.05
CA VAL A 160 -12.43 -4.46 9.97
C VAL A 160 -11.75 -4.70 8.62
N CYS A 161 -10.58 -5.32 8.61
CA CYS A 161 -9.95 -5.76 7.37
C CYS A 161 -10.38 -7.17 6.96
N THR A 162 -10.47 -8.12 7.89
CA THR A 162 -10.52 -9.55 7.53
C THR A 162 -11.86 -10.24 7.82
N ASP A 163 -12.76 -9.61 8.58
CA ASP A 163 -14.08 -10.14 8.91
C ASP A 163 -15.21 -9.44 8.12
N VAL A 164 -14.84 -8.63 7.13
CA VAL A 164 -15.79 -7.93 6.24
C VAL A 164 -16.16 -8.82 5.06
N ASP A 165 -17.46 -8.96 4.82
CA ASP A 165 -17.98 -9.52 3.57
C ASP A 165 -17.90 -8.46 2.46
N TYR A 166 -16.75 -8.39 1.81
CA TYR A 166 -16.50 -7.45 0.71
C TYR A 166 -17.44 -7.64 -0.49
N LYS A 167 -17.99 -8.85 -0.70
CA LYS A 167 -18.98 -9.07 -1.77
C LYS A 167 -20.27 -8.36 -1.44
N LYS A 168 -20.79 -8.57 -0.23
CA LYS A 168 -21.99 -7.89 0.25
C LYS A 168 -21.80 -6.37 0.30
N MET A 169 -20.63 -5.89 0.73
CA MET A 169 -20.31 -4.47 0.72
C MET A 169 -20.31 -3.90 -0.71
N GLY A 170 -19.72 -4.61 -1.67
CA GLY A 170 -19.74 -4.22 -3.08
C GLY A 170 -21.15 -4.17 -3.67
N GLU A 171 -21.97 -5.18 -3.40
CA GLU A 171 -23.38 -5.24 -3.83
C GLU A 171 -24.19 -4.07 -3.27
N ALA A 172 -24.03 -3.74 -1.98
CA ALA A 172 -24.70 -2.60 -1.36
C ALA A 172 -24.29 -1.26 -2.00
N MET A 173 -23.05 -1.14 -2.48
CA MET A 173 -22.55 0.06 -3.16
C MET A 173 -23.05 0.20 -4.60
N GLU A 174 -23.43 -0.88 -5.27
CA GLU A 174 -23.97 -0.83 -6.63
C GLU A 174 -25.29 -0.04 -6.71
N GLU A 175 -26.07 0.03 -5.62
CA GLU A 175 -27.29 0.86 -5.56
C GLU A 175 -27.01 2.36 -5.71
N ALA A 176 -25.88 2.84 -5.17
CA ALA A 176 -25.51 4.27 -5.20
C ALA A 176 -24.90 4.69 -6.54
N LYS A 177 -24.34 3.74 -7.30
CA LYS A 177 -23.57 4.02 -8.52
C LYS A 177 -24.36 4.71 -9.63
N PRO A 178 -25.60 4.28 -10.01
CA PRO A 178 -26.38 4.99 -11.01
C PRO A 178 -26.66 6.44 -10.63
N TYR A 179 -26.95 6.69 -9.35
CA TYR A 179 -27.19 8.04 -8.85
C TYR A 179 -25.92 8.89 -8.94
N LEU A 180 -24.79 8.39 -8.42
CA LEU A 180 -23.50 9.09 -8.46
C LEU A 180 -23.00 9.38 -9.89
N GLN A 181 -23.36 8.53 -10.87
CA GLN A 181 -23.05 8.75 -12.28
C GLN A 181 -23.93 9.82 -12.94
N SER A 182 -25.09 10.14 -12.35
CA SER A 182 -26.05 11.09 -12.91
C SER A 182 -25.89 12.51 -12.38
N VAL A 183 -25.14 12.71 -11.31
CA VAL A 183 -25.02 14.00 -10.61
C VAL A 183 -23.67 14.64 -10.83
N ASP A 184 -23.67 15.93 -11.21
CA ASP A 184 -22.44 16.70 -11.41
C ASP A 184 -21.88 17.30 -10.11
N LYS A 185 -22.71 17.43 -9.08
CA LYS A 185 -22.36 18.08 -7.81
C LYS A 185 -22.99 17.33 -6.65
N VAL A 186 -22.19 17.11 -5.61
CA VAL A 186 -22.63 16.60 -4.31
C VAL A 186 -22.49 17.73 -3.29
N HIS A 187 -23.54 17.97 -2.51
CA HIS A 187 -23.52 18.89 -1.37
C HIS A 187 -23.65 18.05 -0.10
N ILE A 188 -22.67 18.14 0.80
CA ILE A 188 -22.58 17.40 2.06
C ILE A 188 -22.84 18.36 3.20
#